data_AF-A0A946Y9W7-F1
#
_entry.id   AF-A0A946Y9W7-F1
#
_cell.length_a   1.000
_cell.length_b   1.000
_cell.length_c   1.000
_cell.angle_alpha   90.00
_cell.angle_beta   90.00
_cell.angle_gamma   90.00
#
_symmetry.space_group_name_H-M   'P 1'
#
loop_
_entity.id
_entity.type
_entity.pdbx_description
1 polymer ?
#
loop_
_entity_poly.entity_id
_entity_poly.type
_entity_poly.pdbx_seq_one_letter_code
_entity_poly.pdbx_strand_id
1 'polypeptide(L)'
;MLSLAWPWALLALPLPFLMRRLLPAADRLQEAGLRVPGLQRYEMLSGRTSTEQLLNWRFWLASIAWILLVLAAARPEHIGDELEVPVSGRNLMLAVDLSGSMDQKDFELGNSRVDRLTATKAVASDFISRREGDRIGLILFGERAYLQVPLTLDRETVKVLLIEAFIGLAGEKTAIGDAITLAVKRIHDQEVDGNDQVLILLTDGANTAGEIEPLKAAELARQIGMRIYTIGIGAEQLEVASIIGGRRRIN
;
A
#
# COMPACT_ATOMS: atom_id res chain seq x y z
N MET A 1 17.43 9.93 -1.33
CA MET A 1 18.62 10.46 -2.04
C MET A 1 18.24 11.61 -2.99
N LEU A 2 19.04 12.68 -3.07
CA LEU A 2 18.79 13.80 -3.99
C LEU A 2 19.28 13.41 -5.39
N SER A 3 18.36 13.28 -6.34
CA SER A 3 18.67 12.91 -7.72
C SER A 3 18.22 14.00 -8.68
N LEU A 4 18.84 14.05 -9.86
CA LEU A 4 18.41 14.93 -10.94
C LEU A 4 17.68 14.05 -11.94
N ALA A 5 16.42 14.34 -12.23
CA ALA A 5 15.70 13.59 -13.25
C ALA A 5 16.42 13.75 -14.59
N TRP A 6 16.83 14.97 -14.93
CA TRP A 6 17.38 15.32 -16.25
C TRP A 6 18.79 15.94 -16.10
N PRO A 7 19.81 15.13 -15.76
CA PRO A 7 21.17 15.64 -15.49
C PRO A 7 21.81 16.28 -16.73
N TRP A 8 21.39 15.89 -17.93
CA TRP A 8 21.85 16.46 -19.19
C TRP A 8 21.48 17.93 -19.38
N ALA A 9 20.48 18.45 -18.65
CA ALA A 9 20.14 19.88 -18.67
C ALA A 9 21.31 20.77 -18.20
N LEU A 10 22.21 20.23 -17.36
CA LEU A 10 23.42 20.93 -16.92
C LEU A 10 24.40 21.25 -18.06
N LEU A 11 24.30 20.55 -19.20
CA LEU A 11 25.09 20.87 -20.39
C LEU A 11 24.74 22.24 -20.99
N ALA A 12 23.63 22.85 -20.58
CA ALA A 12 23.25 24.22 -20.95
C ALA A 12 23.97 25.31 -20.12
N LEU A 13 24.70 24.97 -19.06
CA LEU A 13 25.47 25.93 -18.27
C LEU A 13 26.50 26.75 -19.09
N PRO A 14 27.33 26.17 -19.97
CA PRO A 14 28.32 26.93 -20.75
C PRO A 14 27.72 27.77 -21.89
N LEU A 15 26.42 27.66 -22.14
CA LEU A 15 25.76 28.22 -23.32
C LEU A 15 25.87 29.75 -23.41
N PRO A 16 25.68 30.55 -22.34
CA PRO A 16 25.89 32.01 -22.38
C PRO A 16 27.34 32.41 -22.67
N PHE A 17 28.32 31.62 -22.21
CA PHE A 17 29.73 31.86 -22.48
C PHE A 17 30.09 31.55 -23.95
N LEU A 18 29.58 30.42 -24.47
CA LEU A 18 29.73 30.06 -25.88
C LEU A 18 29.08 31.12 -26.78
N MET A 19 27.86 31.57 -26.46
CA MET A 19 27.16 32.62 -27.20
C MET A 19 27.98 33.91 -27.22
N ARG A 20 28.58 34.33 -26.10
CA ARG A 20 29.45 35.50 -26.06
C ARG A 20 30.72 35.37 -26.90
N ARG A 21 31.24 34.15 -27.07
CA ARG A 21 32.45 33.88 -27.86
C ARG A 21 32.19 33.74 -29.36
N LEU A 22 31.04 33.17 -29.73
CA LEU A 22 30.70 32.82 -31.11
C LEU A 22 29.84 33.88 -31.80
N LEU A 23 28.98 34.59 -31.07
CA LEU A 23 28.16 35.63 -31.66
C LEU A 23 28.98 36.90 -31.82
N PRO A 24 28.88 37.57 -32.98
CA PRO A 24 29.48 38.89 -33.15
C PRO A 24 28.91 39.82 -32.08
N ALA A 25 29.75 40.73 -31.58
CA ALA A 25 29.26 41.80 -30.72
C ALA A 25 28.13 42.50 -31.46
N ALA A 26 26.95 42.59 -30.82
CA ALA A 26 25.82 43.28 -31.42
C ALA A 26 26.32 44.66 -31.86
N ASP A 27 26.22 44.96 -33.15
CA ASP A 27 26.48 46.28 -33.66
C ASP A 27 25.64 47.22 -32.80
N ARG A 28 26.31 48.07 -32.01
CA ARG A 28 25.63 49.17 -31.36
C ARG A 28 24.91 49.86 -32.49
N LEU A 29 23.56 49.82 -32.46
CA LEU A 29 22.70 50.67 -33.29
C LEU A 29 23.45 51.98 -33.42
N GLN A 30 23.94 52.28 -34.63
CA GLN A 30 24.83 53.39 -34.89
C GLN A 30 24.18 54.63 -34.29
N GLU A 31 24.59 55.00 -33.08
CA GLU A 31 24.23 56.27 -32.48
C GLU A 31 24.78 57.28 -33.47
N ALA A 32 23.86 57.95 -34.18
CA ALA A 32 24.15 58.81 -35.30
C ALA A 32 25.33 59.73 -34.96
N GLY A 33 26.48 59.45 -35.56
CA GLY A 33 27.72 60.15 -35.24
C GLY A 33 27.62 61.62 -35.66
N LEU A 34 27.48 62.52 -34.69
CA LEU A 34 27.64 63.96 -34.91
C LEU A 34 29.09 64.25 -35.33
N ARG A 35 29.28 64.78 -36.55
CA ARG A 35 30.60 65.23 -37.02
C ARG A 35 30.99 66.52 -36.33
N VAL A 36 32.04 66.47 -35.51
CA VAL A 36 32.59 67.64 -34.80
C VAL A 36 34.01 67.93 -35.31
N PRO A 37 34.37 69.20 -35.60
CA PRO A 37 35.70 69.55 -36.10
C PRO A 37 36.68 69.68 -34.92
N GLY A 38 37.23 68.54 -34.47
CA GLY A 38 38.32 68.50 -33.49
C GLY A 38 38.23 67.30 -32.55
N LEU A 39 39.00 66.23 -32.87
CA LEU A 39 39.05 65.00 -32.07
C LEU A 39 39.95 65.08 -30.82
N GLN A 40 40.80 66.11 -30.73
CA GLN A 40 41.82 66.24 -29.66
C GLN A 40 41.23 66.48 -28.26
N ARG A 41 39.97 66.95 -28.15
CA ARG A 41 39.34 67.21 -26.84
C ARG A 41 38.53 66.00 -26.31
N TYR A 42 38.40 64.93 -27.10
CA TYR A 42 37.61 63.73 -26.73
C TYR A 42 38.47 62.50 -26.41
N GLU A 43 39.78 62.51 -26.66
CA GLU A 43 40.68 61.40 -26.27
C GLU A 43 40.70 61.15 -24.75
N MET A 44 40.46 62.17 -23.93
CA MET A 44 40.38 62.01 -22.46
C MET A 44 39.16 61.23 -21.97
N LEU A 45 38.13 61.03 -22.79
CA LEU A 45 36.95 60.22 -22.43
C LEU A 45 37.06 58.76 -22.88
N SER A 46 38.09 58.41 -23.66
CA SER A 46 38.28 57.05 -24.19
C SER A 46 38.74 56.02 -23.14
N GLY A 47 39.16 56.48 -21.95
CA GLY A 47 39.73 55.62 -20.90
C GLY A 47 38.75 55.11 -19.83
N ARG A 48 37.45 55.43 -19.90
CA ARG A 48 36.47 54.99 -18.87
C ARG A 48 35.69 53.71 -19.20
N THR A 49 36.04 53.02 -20.27
CA THR A 49 35.28 51.84 -20.73
C THR A 49 35.63 50.55 -20.01
N SER A 50 36.79 50.44 -19.35
CA SER A 50 37.29 49.14 -18.86
C SER A 50 37.00 48.84 -17.38
N THR A 51 36.81 49.87 -16.54
CA THR A 51 36.61 49.68 -15.08
C THR A 51 35.15 49.66 -14.64
N GLU A 52 34.22 50.33 -15.35
CA GLU A 52 32.77 50.19 -15.09
C GLU A 52 32.18 48.89 -15.67
N GLN A 53 32.90 48.23 -16.59
CA GLN A 53 32.44 46.98 -17.22
C GLN A 53 32.64 45.75 -16.32
N LEU A 54 33.49 45.85 -15.30
CA LEU A 54 33.77 44.78 -14.33
C LEU A 54 32.78 44.75 -13.15
N LEU A 55 32.04 45.84 -12.92
CA LEU A 55 30.99 45.92 -11.89
C LEU A 55 29.58 45.94 -12.49
N ASN A 56 29.37 45.19 -13.57
CA ASN A 56 28.08 45.12 -14.23
C ASN A 56 27.16 44.20 -13.40
N TRP A 57 26.53 44.73 -12.35
CA TRP A 57 25.63 43.97 -11.46
C TRP A 57 24.55 43.21 -12.26
N ARG A 58 24.15 43.78 -13.40
CA ARG A 58 23.21 43.19 -14.37
C ARG A 58 23.74 41.88 -14.97
N PHE A 59 25.05 41.79 -15.20
CA PHE A 59 25.71 40.56 -15.67
C PHE A 59 25.68 39.48 -14.59
N TRP A 60 26.00 39.84 -13.34
CA TRP A 60 25.93 38.89 -12.23
C TRP A 60 24.50 38.42 -11.97
N LEU A 61 23.52 39.32 -12.01
CA LEU A 61 22.11 38.98 -11.87
C LEU A 61 21.62 38.07 -13.00
N ALA A 62 21.99 38.36 -14.26
CA ALA A 62 21.66 37.50 -15.39
C ALA A 62 22.33 36.12 -15.29
N SER A 63 23.57 36.07 -14.79
CA SER A 63 24.30 34.81 -14.58
C SER A 63 23.65 33.95 -13.49
N ILE A 64 23.26 34.56 -12.36
CA ILE A 64 22.56 33.88 -11.28
C ILE A 64 21.19 33.38 -11.76
N ALA A 65 20.43 34.23 -12.46
CA ALA A 65 19.14 33.85 -13.04
C ALA A 65 19.27 32.67 -14.01
N TRP A 66 20.30 32.65 -14.85
CA TRP A 66 20.59 31.54 -15.75
C TRP A 66 20.89 30.24 -14.98
N ILE A 67 21.75 30.31 -13.97
CA ILE A 67 22.08 29.14 -13.13
C ILE A 67 20.82 28.58 -12.48
N LEU A 68 19.97 29.44 -11.90
CA LEU A 68 18.72 29.01 -11.28
C LEU A 68 17.75 28.38 -12.28
N LEU A 69 17.66 28.92 -13.50
CA LEU A 69 16.82 28.37 -14.56
C LEU A 69 17.29 26.98 -14.99
N VAL A 70 18.59 26.80 -15.19
CA VAL A 70 19.16 25.49 -15.55
C VAL A 70 18.99 24.47 -14.42
N LEU A 71 19.16 24.91 -13.16
CA LEU A 71 18.99 24.04 -12.00
C LEU A 71 17.53 23.62 -11.78
N ALA A 72 16.57 24.54 -12.04
CA ALA A 72 15.16 24.22 -12.06
C ALA A 72 14.79 23.26 -13.20
N ALA A 73 15.35 23.46 -14.39
CA ALA A 73 15.14 22.58 -15.55
C ALA A 73 15.72 21.17 -15.35
N ALA A 74 16.80 21.03 -14.57
CA ALA A 74 17.38 19.74 -14.22
C ALA A 74 16.51 18.93 -13.23
N ARG A 75 15.46 19.56 -12.68
CA ARG A 75 14.42 18.98 -11.81
C ARG A 75 15.02 18.15 -10.67
N PRO A 76 15.53 18.81 -9.61
CA PRO A 76 16.02 18.12 -8.43
C PRO A 76 14.86 17.44 -7.72
N GLU A 77 14.94 16.12 -7.61
CA GLU A 77 13.91 15.29 -6.97
C GLU A 77 14.52 14.63 -5.73
N HIS A 78 13.80 14.73 -4.61
CA HIS A 78 14.06 13.93 -3.43
C HIS A 78 13.38 12.59 -3.62
N ILE A 79 14.14 11.60 -4.09
CA ILE A 79 13.68 10.21 -4.07
C ILE A 79 13.78 9.76 -2.62
N GLY A 80 12.65 9.37 -2.02
CA GLY A 80 12.63 8.78 -0.68
C GLY A 80 13.50 7.52 -0.62
N ASP A 81 13.83 7.04 0.57
CA ASP A 81 14.51 5.75 0.66
C ASP A 81 13.60 4.67 0.05
N GLU A 82 14.18 3.76 -0.75
CA GLU A 82 13.48 2.53 -1.13
C GLU A 82 13.01 1.90 0.18
N LEU A 83 11.70 1.81 0.40
CA LEU A 83 11.16 1.02 1.49
C LEU A 83 11.49 -0.43 1.16
N GLU A 84 12.67 -0.88 1.57
CA GLU A 84 12.91 -2.29 1.85
C GLU A 84 11.93 -2.60 2.97
N VAL A 85 10.70 -3.01 2.61
CA VAL A 85 9.84 -3.72 3.53
C VAL A 85 10.49 -5.10 3.58
N PRO A 86 11.24 -5.45 4.66
CA PRO A 86 11.67 -6.83 4.79
C PRO A 86 10.39 -7.64 5.00
N VAL A 87 9.85 -8.20 3.92
CA VAL A 87 8.63 -9.00 3.95
C VAL A 87 9.00 -10.37 4.51
N SER A 88 9.41 -10.42 5.79
CA SER A 88 9.44 -11.66 6.57
C SER A 88 8.01 -12.09 6.96
N GLY A 89 7.07 -11.89 6.04
CA GLY A 89 5.65 -12.06 6.25
C GLY A 89 5.17 -13.41 5.78
N ARG A 90 4.51 -14.15 6.65
CA ARG A 90 3.79 -15.38 6.29
C ARG A 90 2.58 -14.99 5.44
N ASN A 91 2.15 -15.90 4.57
CA ASN A 91 0.90 -15.75 3.85
C ASN A 91 -0.20 -16.39 4.70
N LEU A 92 -1.08 -15.56 5.26
CA LEU A 92 -2.15 -15.96 6.17
C LEU A 92 -3.51 -15.80 5.47
N MET A 93 -4.17 -16.90 5.16
CA MET A 93 -5.56 -16.89 4.73
C MET A 93 -6.46 -17.14 5.95
N LEU A 94 -7.35 -16.21 6.27
CA LEU A 94 -8.39 -16.39 7.28
C LEU A 94 -9.67 -16.86 6.58
N ALA A 95 -10.20 -18.02 6.97
CA ALA A 95 -11.51 -18.48 6.54
C ALA A 95 -12.47 -18.41 7.72
N VAL A 96 -13.51 -17.58 7.62
CA VAL A 96 -14.50 -17.34 8.69
C VAL A 96 -15.87 -17.84 8.27
N ASP A 97 -16.47 -18.67 9.12
CA ASP A 97 -17.82 -19.20 8.97
C ASP A 97 -18.88 -18.13 9.26
N LEU A 98 -19.89 -18.05 8.39
CA LEU A 98 -21.04 -17.14 8.45
C LEU A 98 -22.38 -17.91 8.41
N SER A 99 -22.34 -19.23 8.66
CA SER A 99 -23.51 -20.10 8.71
C SER A 99 -24.48 -19.72 9.84
N GLY A 100 -25.69 -20.28 9.80
CA GLY A 100 -26.75 -19.93 10.75
C GLY A 100 -26.42 -20.24 12.21
N SER A 101 -25.56 -21.24 12.48
CA SER A 101 -25.13 -21.58 13.84
C SER A 101 -24.32 -20.45 14.51
N MET A 102 -23.71 -19.58 13.71
CA MET A 102 -22.93 -18.45 14.20
C MET A 102 -23.78 -17.34 14.84
N ASP A 103 -25.12 -17.37 14.70
CA ASP A 103 -26.06 -16.46 15.38
C ASP A 103 -26.30 -16.81 16.86
N GLN A 104 -25.79 -17.95 17.32
CA GLN A 104 -26.04 -18.39 18.69
C GLN A 104 -25.38 -17.45 19.72
N LYS A 105 -26.18 -16.88 20.61
CA LYS A 105 -25.76 -15.90 21.64
C LYS A 105 -25.23 -16.57 22.91
N ASP A 106 -24.22 -17.40 22.75
CA ASP A 106 -23.61 -18.21 23.81
C ASP A 106 -22.19 -17.74 24.20
N PHE A 107 -21.69 -16.64 23.64
CA PHE A 107 -20.42 -16.03 24.02
C PHE A 107 -20.63 -14.78 24.90
N GLU A 108 -19.65 -14.51 25.76
CA GLU A 108 -19.59 -13.29 26.56
C GLU A 108 -18.40 -12.44 26.10
N LEU A 109 -18.67 -11.17 25.77
CA LEU A 109 -17.65 -10.18 25.45
C LEU A 109 -17.82 -8.99 26.39
N GLY A 110 -16.86 -8.83 27.32
CA GLY A 110 -17.02 -7.91 28.44
C GLY A 110 -18.15 -8.37 29.36
N ASN A 111 -19.19 -7.54 29.52
CA ASN A 111 -20.36 -7.85 30.35
C ASN A 111 -21.63 -8.16 29.52
N SER A 112 -21.49 -8.38 28.22
CA SER A 112 -22.62 -8.58 27.30
C SER A 112 -22.55 -9.95 26.64
N ARG A 113 -23.70 -10.63 26.53
CA ARG A 113 -23.84 -11.82 25.69
C ARG A 113 -23.92 -11.41 24.23
N VAL A 114 -23.08 -12.02 23.41
CA VAL A 114 -22.94 -11.77 21.98
C VAL A 114 -23.04 -13.09 21.22
N ASP A 115 -23.36 -13.00 19.93
CA ASP A 115 -23.30 -14.14 19.03
C ASP A 115 -21.86 -14.59 18.74
N ARG A 116 -21.70 -15.83 18.27
CA ARG A 116 -20.41 -16.43 17.94
C ARG A 116 -19.67 -15.64 16.88
N LEU A 117 -20.36 -15.12 15.86
CA LEU A 117 -19.71 -14.32 14.82
C LEU A 117 -19.13 -13.04 15.39
N THR A 118 -19.87 -12.34 16.24
CA THR A 118 -19.41 -11.12 16.91
C THR A 118 -18.17 -11.38 17.77
N ALA A 119 -18.17 -12.47 18.55
CA ALA A 119 -16.98 -12.87 19.32
C ALA A 119 -15.80 -13.21 18.39
N THR A 120 -16.06 -13.95 17.31
CA THR A 120 -15.06 -14.34 16.31
C THR A 120 -14.43 -13.13 15.64
N LYS A 121 -15.24 -12.14 15.22
CA LYS A 121 -14.77 -10.88 14.65
C LYS A 121 -13.84 -10.14 15.60
N ALA A 122 -14.18 -10.09 16.90
CA ALA A 122 -13.35 -9.41 17.89
C ALA A 122 -11.96 -10.07 18.01
N VAL A 123 -11.92 -11.40 18.15
CA VAL A 123 -10.66 -12.15 18.27
C VAL A 123 -9.85 -12.11 16.98
N ALA A 124 -10.49 -12.31 15.83
CA ALA A 124 -9.83 -12.28 14.54
C ALA A 124 -9.33 -10.87 14.16
N SER A 125 -10.06 -9.81 14.51
CA SER A 125 -9.60 -8.42 14.29
C SER A 125 -8.36 -8.08 15.12
N ASP A 126 -8.33 -8.53 16.37
CA ASP A 126 -7.16 -8.37 17.24
C ASP A 126 -5.98 -9.25 16.78
N PHE A 127 -6.26 -10.45 16.26
CA PHE A 127 -5.25 -11.26 15.59
C PHE A 127 -4.64 -10.54 14.37
N ILE A 128 -5.46 -10.03 13.45
CA ILE A 128 -5.03 -9.28 12.24
C ILE A 128 -4.19 -8.07 12.63
N SER A 129 -4.61 -7.33 13.67
CA SER A 129 -3.94 -6.10 14.11
C SER A 129 -2.54 -6.34 14.65
N ARG A 130 -2.26 -7.54 15.19
CA ARG A 130 -0.96 -7.92 15.76
C ARG A 130 0.02 -8.54 14.75
N ARG A 131 -0.40 -8.79 13.51
CA ARG A 131 0.40 -9.47 12.47
C ARG A 131 1.15 -8.48 11.59
N GLU A 132 2.17 -7.85 12.15
CA GLU A 132 3.03 -6.93 11.40
C GLU A 132 3.90 -7.68 10.38
N GLY A 133 3.92 -7.21 9.14
CA GLY A 133 4.71 -7.79 8.05
C GLY A 133 4.07 -8.96 7.31
N ASP A 134 3.05 -9.62 7.87
CA ASP A 134 2.34 -10.73 7.22
C ASP A 134 1.38 -10.23 6.13
N ARG A 135 1.21 -11.03 5.05
CA ARG A 135 0.15 -10.82 4.06
C ARG A 135 -1.09 -11.57 4.52
N ILE A 136 -2.21 -10.88 4.63
CA ILE A 136 -3.45 -11.45 5.14
C ILE A 136 -4.52 -11.41 4.04
N GLY A 137 -5.20 -12.53 3.86
CA GLY A 137 -6.38 -12.68 3.02
C GLY A 137 -7.58 -13.11 3.85
N LEU A 138 -8.78 -12.89 3.31
CA LEU A 138 -10.04 -13.20 3.97
C LEU A 138 -10.95 -13.96 3.03
N ILE A 139 -11.38 -15.14 3.47
CA ILE A 139 -12.45 -15.95 2.89
C ILE A 139 -13.61 -15.94 3.87
N LEU A 140 -14.79 -15.66 3.35
CA LEU A 140 -16.04 -15.76 4.08
C LEU A 140 -16.80 -16.95 3.50
N PHE A 141 -17.25 -17.85 4.36
CA PHE A 141 -17.94 -19.06 3.89
C PHE A 141 -19.16 -19.41 4.73
N GLY A 142 -20.09 -20.09 4.08
CA GLY A 142 -21.32 -20.64 4.63
C GLY A 142 -21.71 -21.81 3.74
N GLU A 143 -22.88 -21.77 3.10
CA GLU A 143 -23.25 -22.72 2.06
C GLU A 143 -22.31 -22.66 0.84
N ARG A 144 -21.73 -21.49 0.58
CA ARG A 144 -20.71 -21.25 -0.45
C ARG A 144 -19.52 -20.53 0.16
N ALA A 145 -18.34 -20.66 -0.47
CA ALA A 145 -17.15 -19.93 -0.08
C ALA A 145 -16.85 -18.79 -1.05
N TYR A 146 -16.54 -17.60 -0.52
CA TYR A 146 -16.20 -16.41 -1.31
C TYR A 146 -14.88 -15.82 -0.81
N LEU A 147 -14.05 -15.38 -1.76
CA LEU A 147 -12.86 -14.60 -1.44
C LEU A 147 -13.27 -13.14 -1.24
N GLN A 148 -13.22 -12.69 0.01
CA GLN A 148 -13.54 -11.30 0.36
C GLN A 148 -12.34 -10.39 0.12
N VAL A 149 -11.15 -10.84 0.52
CA VAL A 149 -9.90 -10.07 0.37
C VAL A 149 -8.78 -10.98 -0.12
N PRO A 150 -8.12 -10.69 -1.26
CA PRO A 150 -6.91 -11.40 -1.67
C PRO A 150 -5.76 -11.10 -0.69
N LEU A 151 -4.68 -11.90 -0.71
CA LEU A 151 -3.53 -11.67 0.17
C LEU A 151 -2.97 -10.25 -0.02
N THR A 152 -2.99 -9.45 1.04
CA THR A 152 -2.53 -8.05 1.04
C THR A 152 -1.78 -7.70 2.32
N LEU A 153 -0.94 -6.68 2.25
CA LEU A 153 -0.30 -6.07 3.43
C LEU A 153 -1.22 -5.05 4.12
N ASP A 154 -2.33 -4.67 3.47
CA ASP A 154 -3.32 -3.75 4.03
C ASP A 154 -4.26 -4.46 5.02
N ARG A 155 -3.78 -4.55 6.27
CA ARG A 155 -4.48 -5.20 7.39
C ARG A 155 -5.73 -4.43 7.82
N GLU A 156 -5.75 -3.11 7.62
CA GLU A 156 -6.89 -2.28 7.99
C GLU A 156 -8.09 -2.58 7.09
N THR A 157 -7.87 -2.68 5.77
CA THR A 157 -8.93 -3.09 4.84
C THR A 157 -9.47 -4.49 5.15
N VAL A 158 -8.59 -5.46 5.46
CA VAL A 158 -9.01 -6.82 5.87
C VAL A 158 -9.90 -6.76 7.13
N LYS A 159 -9.50 -5.98 8.13
CA LYS A 159 -10.24 -5.82 9.38
C LYS A 159 -11.60 -5.17 9.16
N VAL A 160 -11.69 -4.11 8.37
CA VAL A 160 -12.97 -3.43 8.05
C VAL A 160 -13.93 -4.42 7.37
N LEU A 161 -13.46 -5.13 6.34
CA LEU A 161 -14.30 -6.07 5.61
C LEU A 161 -14.72 -7.29 6.46
N LEU A 162 -13.87 -7.71 7.41
CA LEU A 162 -14.26 -8.72 8.40
C LEU A 162 -15.37 -8.21 9.33
N ILE A 163 -15.25 -6.96 9.82
CA ILE A 163 -16.24 -6.36 10.72
C ILE A 163 -17.61 -6.20 10.02
N GLU A 164 -17.61 -5.88 8.72
CA GLU A 164 -18.82 -5.72 7.90
C GLU A 164 -19.51 -7.05 7.52
N ALA A 165 -18.81 -8.19 7.62
CA ALA A 165 -19.39 -9.50 7.32
C ALA A 165 -20.62 -9.80 8.20
N PHE A 166 -21.66 -10.43 7.68
CA PHE A 166 -22.86 -10.76 8.49
C PHE A 166 -23.34 -12.18 8.21
N ILE A 167 -24.09 -12.73 9.17
CA ILE A 167 -24.62 -14.10 9.11
C ILE A 167 -25.53 -14.24 7.89
N GLY A 168 -25.42 -15.36 7.18
CA GLY A 168 -26.22 -15.65 6.00
C GLY A 168 -25.74 -14.96 4.72
N LEU A 169 -24.71 -14.09 4.76
CA LEU A 169 -24.07 -13.51 3.56
C LEU A 169 -23.63 -14.61 2.58
N ALA A 170 -23.23 -15.77 3.11
CA ALA A 170 -22.78 -16.92 2.35
C ALA A 170 -23.74 -18.13 2.44
N GLY A 171 -25.00 -17.92 2.84
CA GLY A 171 -26.00 -18.96 3.09
C GLY A 171 -25.98 -19.48 4.54
N GLU A 172 -26.92 -20.37 4.87
CA GLU A 172 -27.13 -20.82 6.27
C GLU A 172 -26.42 -22.13 6.63
N LYS A 173 -25.92 -22.86 5.64
CA LYS A 173 -25.15 -24.11 5.81
C LYS A 173 -23.66 -23.83 5.89
N THR A 174 -22.84 -24.89 5.92
CA THR A 174 -21.39 -24.81 6.13
C THR A 174 -20.64 -25.70 5.14
N ALA A 175 -19.85 -25.10 4.24
CA ALA A 175 -19.08 -25.74 3.17
C ALA A 175 -17.57 -25.54 3.41
N ILE A 176 -17.04 -26.29 4.38
CA ILE A 176 -15.63 -26.22 4.81
C ILE A 176 -14.69 -26.65 3.68
N GLY A 177 -15.01 -27.75 2.99
CA GLY A 177 -14.13 -28.27 1.93
C GLY A 177 -13.97 -27.30 0.76
N ASP A 178 -15.05 -26.61 0.38
CA ASP A 178 -15.01 -25.58 -0.64
C ASP A 178 -14.20 -24.35 -0.20
N ALA A 179 -14.30 -23.95 1.08
CA ALA A 179 -13.50 -22.86 1.65
C ALA A 179 -12.00 -23.18 1.65
N ILE A 180 -11.62 -24.39 2.06
CA ILE A 180 -10.22 -24.86 2.00
C ILE A 180 -9.75 -24.91 0.54
N THR A 181 -10.55 -25.46 -0.37
CA THR A 181 -10.19 -25.55 -1.78
C THR A 181 -10.02 -24.18 -2.42
N LEU A 182 -10.88 -23.22 -2.07
CA LEU A 182 -10.75 -21.85 -2.51
C LEU A 182 -9.44 -21.24 -2.00
N ALA A 183 -9.09 -21.45 -0.72
CA ALA A 183 -7.81 -20.99 -0.18
C ALA A 183 -6.62 -21.57 -0.94
N VAL A 184 -6.61 -22.90 -1.18
CA VAL A 184 -5.58 -23.59 -1.98
C VAL A 184 -5.43 -22.94 -3.35
N LYS A 185 -6.55 -22.77 -4.07
CA LYS A 185 -6.56 -22.18 -5.40
C LYS A 185 -5.98 -20.77 -5.40
N ARG A 186 -6.41 -19.90 -4.48
CA ARG A 186 -5.96 -18.50 -4.44
C ARG A 186 -4.48 -18.36 -4.11
N ILE A 187 -3.99 -19.19 -3.21
CA ILE A 187 -2.58 -19.16 -2.83
C ILE A 187 -1.70 -19.72 -3.95
N HIS A 188 -2.16 -20.76 -4.65
CA HIS A 188 -1.47 -21.30 -5.82
C HIS A 188 -1.42 -20.29 -6.98
N ASP A 189 -2.54 -19.64 -7.30
CA ASP A 189 -2.67 -18.67 -8.40
C ASP A 189 -1.80 -17.42 -8.21
N GLN A 190 -1.48 -17.04 -6.97
CA GLN A 190 -0.72 -15.82 -6.68
C GLN A 190 0.81 -15.99 -6.80
N GLU A 191 1.31 -17.19 -7.15
CA GLU A 191 2.74 -17.53 -7.30
C GLU A 191 3.61 -16.89 -6.20
N VAL A 192 3.12 -16.90 -4.95
CA VAL A 192 3.81 -16.19 -3.87
C VAL A 192 5.02 -17.00 -3.44
N ASP A 193 6.17 -16.67 -4.01
CA ASP A 193 7.45 -17.33 -3.74
C ASP A 193 7.84 -17.25 -2.25
N GLY A 194 8.32 -18.37 -1.72
CA GLY A 194 9.22 -18.42 -0.56
C GLY A 194 8.61 -18.32 0.84
N ASN A 195 7.33 -18.00 1.00
CA ASN A 195 6.75 -17.75 2.33
C ASN A 195 5.85 -18.87 2.84
N ASP A 196 5.95 -19.12 4.15
CA ASP A 196 5.10 -20.03 4.92
C ASP A 196 3.60 -19.75 4.65
N GLN A 197 2.91 -20.70 4.00
CA GLN A 197 1.49 -20.60 3.66
C GLN A 197 0.63 -21.21 4.76
N VAL A 198 -0.31 -20.42 5.29
CA VAL A 198 -1.13 -20.82 6.42
C VAL A 198 -2.59 -20.46 6.15
N LEU A 199 -3.48 -21.43 6.32
CA LEU A 199 -4.92 -21.24 6.41
C LEU A 199 -5.33 -21.34 7.88
N ILE A 200 -6.03 -20.34 8.38
CA ILE A 200 -6.70 -20.38 9.69
C ILE A 200 -8.19 -20.49 9.40
N LEU A 201 -8.78 -21.62 9.75
CA LEU A 201 -10.19 -21.93 9.58
C LEU A 201 -10.93 -21.73 10.90
N LEU A 202 -11.93 -20.85 10.92
CA LEU A 202 -12.77 -20.57 12.08
C LEU A 202 -14.21 -21.01 11.77
N THR A 203 -14.70 -22.00 12.50
CA THR A 203 -16.07 -22.56 12.32
C THR A 203 -16.60 -23.13 13.62
N ASP A 204 -17.93 -23.15 13.79
CA ASP A 204 -18.61 -23.74 14.94
C ASP A 204 -19.29 -25.09 14.61
N GLY A 205 -19.19 -25.55 13.36
CA GLY A 205 -20.02 -26.61 12.82
C GLY A 205 -19.29 -27.69 12.05
N ALA A 206 -20.05 -28.72 11.69
CA ALA A 206 -19.62 -29.75 10.77
C ALA A 206 -19.90 -29.32 9.31
N ASN A 207 -19.20 -29.95 8.37
CA ASN A 207 -19.47 -29.74 6.94
C ASN A 207 -20.87 -30.25 6.59
N THR A 208 -21.79 -29.34 6.25
CA THR A 208 -23.20 -29.62 5.95
C THR A 208 -23.59 -29.29 4.51
N ALA A 209 -22.69 -28.67 3.76
CA ALA A 209 -22.83 -28.33 2.35
C ALA A 209 -21.46 -28.43 1.64
N GLY A 210 -21.42 -28.00 0.38
CA GLY A 210 -20.24 -28.00 -0.46
C GLY A 210 -20.11 -29.25 -1.32
N GLU A 211 -19.33 -29.12 -2.39
CA GLU A 211 -19.09 -30.20 -3.35
C GLU A 211 -17.88 -31.06 -2.95
N ILE A 212 -16.96 -30.48 -2.17
CA ILE A 212 -15.69 -31.09 -1.82
C ILE A 212 -15.68 -31.49 -0.35
N GLU A 213 -15.27 -32.72 -0.07
CA GLU A 213 -15.09 -33.17 1.31
C GLU A 213 -13.89 -32.48 1.98
N PRO A 214 -14.00 -32.05 3.26
CA PRO A 214 -12.93 -31.34 3.96
C PRO A 214 -11.58 -32.07 3.98
N LEU A 215 -11.59 -33.39 4.14
CA LEU A 215 -10.36 -34.20 4.16
C LEU A 215 -9.67 -34.19 2.80
N LYS A 216 -10.45 -34.29 1.70
CA LYS A 216 -9.92 -34.18 0.34
C LYS A 216 -9.31 -32.80 0.10
N ALA A 217 -9.98 -31.74 0.54
CA ALA A 217 -9.46 -30.38 0.44
C ALA A 217 -8.16 -30.19 1.26
N ALA A 218 -8.06 -30.83 2.42
CA ALA A 218 -6.84 -30.81 3.23
C ALA A 218 -5.67 -31.58 2.58
N GLU A 219 -5.94 -32.66 1.83
CA GLU A 219 -4.93 -33.33 1.00
C GLU A 219 -4.38 -32.40 -0.08
N LEU A 220 -5.25 -31.63 -0.76
CA LEU A 220 -4.83 -30.62 -1.74
C LEU A 220 -3.98 -29.52 -1.09
N ALA A 221 -4.36 -29.06 0.10
CA ALA A 221 -3.57 -28.10 0.87
C ALA A 221 -2.16 -28.61 1.19
N ARG A 222 -2.05 -29.89 1.57
CA ARG A 222 -0.76 -30.52 1.86
C ARG A 222 0.14 -30.60 0.61
N GLN A 223 -0.42 -30.83 -0.57
CA GLN A 223 0.35 -30.92 -1.81
C GLN A 223 1.06 -29.61 -2.16
N ILE A 224 0.46 -28.47 -1.81
CA ILE A 224 1.06 -27.14 -2.02
C ILE A 224 1.86 -26.62 -0.81
N GLY A 225 2.01 -27.43 0.24
CA GLY A 225 2.74 -27.01 1.45
C GLY A 225 1.98 -26.04 2.37
N MET A 226 0.67 -25.88 2.19
CA MET A 226 -0.15 -25.03 3.05
C MET A 226 -0.49 -25.73 4.36
N ARG A 227 -0.23 -25.07 5.49
CA ARG A 227 -0.60 -25.55 6.83
C ARG A 227 -1.99 -25.05 7.20
N ILE A 228 -2.86 -25.93 7.68
CA ILE A 228 -4.21 -25.57 8.13
C ILE A 228 -4.24 -25.59 9.66
N TYR A 229 -4.63 -24.48 10.28
CA TYR A 229 -5.02 -24.41 11.69
C TYR A 229 -6.53 -24.27 11.77
N THR A 230 -7.17 -25.19 12.49
CA THR A 230 -8.62 -25.20 12.68
C THR A 230 -8.98 -24.75 14.08
N ILE A 231 -9.83 -23.73 14.19
CA ILE A 231 -10.34 -23.18 15.44
C ILE A 231 -11.84 -23.48 15.48
N GLY A 232 -12.21 -24.41 16.35
CA GLY A 232 -13.61 -24.70 16.66
C GLY A 232 -14.18 -23.64 17.60
N ILE A 233 -15.32 -23.06 17.25
CA ILE A 233 -16.00 -22.04 18.04
C ILE A 233 -17.22 -22.66 18.71
N GLY A 234 -17.29 -22.61 20.03
CA GLY A 234 -18.44 -23.10 20.79
C GLY A 234 -18.32 -22.71 22.25
N ALA A 235 -19.44 -22.54 22.93
CA ALA A 235 -19.44 -22.29 24.36
C ALA A 235 -19.19 -23.59 25.15
N GLU A 236 -18.37 -23.53 26.20
CA GLU A 236 -18.17 -24.65 27.12
C GLU A 236 -19.44 -24.98 27.93
N GLN A 237 -20.42 -24.07 27.99
CA GLN A 237 -21.66 -24.21 28.74
C GLN A 237 -22.85 -23.68 27.94
N LEU A 238 -23.82 -24.55 27.63
CA LEU A 238 -25.08 -24.17 27.00
C LEU A 238 -26.10 -23.83 28.09
N GLU A 239 -26.47 -22.55 28.23
CA GLU A 239 -27.64 -22.15 29.01
C GLU A 239 -28.91 -22.27 28.17
N VAL A 240 -29.66 -23.36 28.36
CA VAL A 240 -30.92 -23.62 27.65
C VAL A 240 -32.11 -23.11 28.48
N ALA A 241 -33.07 -22.47 27.83
CA ALA A 241 -34.32 -22.06 28.47
C ALA A 241 -35.15 -23.31 28.86
N SER A 242 -35.51 -23.40 30.14
CA SER A 242 -36.35 -24.49 30.66
C SER A 242 -37.82 -24.25 30.33
N ILE A 243 -38.52 -25.32 29.95
CA ILE A 243 -39.97 -25.33 29.65
C ILE A 243 -40.81 -24.87 30.86
N ILE A 244 -40.28 -24.98 32.09
CA ILE A 244 -41.00 -24.63 33.33
C ILE A 244 -40.63 -23.24 33.85
N GLY A 245 -39.92 -22.43 33.06
CA GLY A 245 -39.43 -21.12 33.49
C GLY A 245 -38.17 -21.25 34.34
N GLY A 246 -37.07 -20.70 33.82
CA GLY A 246 -35.73 -20.80 34.41
C GLY A 246 -34.68 -21.07 33.35
N ARG A 247 -33.42 -20.76 33.65
CA ARG A 247 -32.26 -21.09 32.79
C ARG A 247 -31.61 -22.35 33.33
N ARG A 248 -31.41 -23.35 32.48
CA ARG A 248 -30.73 -24.59 32.83
C ARG A 248 -29.35 -24.60 32.16
N ARG A 249 -28.30 -24.72 32.97
CA ARG A 249 -26.94 -24.94 32.48
C ARG A 249 -26.80 -26.41 32.10
N ILE A 250 -26.34 -26.66 30.89
CA ILE A 250 -26.04 -27.98 30.37
C ILE A 250 -24.58 -27.95 29.90
N ASN A 251 -23.79 -28.91 30.39
CA ASN A 251 -22.44 -29.17 29.90
C ASN A 251 -22.52 -30.05 28.65
#